data_AF-A0A1I0FJK5-F1
#
_entry.id   AF-A0A1I0FJK5-F1
#
_cell.length_a   1.000
_cell.length_b   1.000
_cell.length_c   1.000
_cell.angle_alpha   90.00
_cell.angle_beta   90.00
_cell.angle_gamma   90.00
#
_symmetry.space_group_name_H-M   'P 1'
#
loop_
_entity.id
_entity.type
_entity.pdbx_description
1 polymer ?
#
loop_
_entity_poly.entity_id
_entity_poly.type
_entity_poly.pdbx_seq_one_letter_code
_entity_poly.pdbx_strand_id
1 'polypeptide(L)'
;MYKNVSGKVYIKTFDGFDLYKDGKMVYFSSAKAKELLAFLVDRKGRFVPLSQLAENLFENEKDIRKAKRLVHTAFNRLTKTLKSYEIEDILKRGRGIYAVDCSRILCDSYEMEARTEGSSNFFLGEYMPEYSWAEVTLSNLLRKYYDENQLPEHEGDS
;
A
#
# COMPACT_ATOMS: atom_id res chain seq x y z
N MET A 1 12.34 -9.21 10.43
CA MET A 1 13.43 -8.22 10.29
C MET A 1 13.17 -7.45 9.01
N TYR A 2 12.95 -6.13 9.07
CA TYR A 2 12.63 -5.34 7.88
C TYR A 2 13.81 -5.33 6.92
N LYS A 3 13.61 -5.72 5.66
CA LYS A 3 14.66 -5.70 4.63
C LYS A 3 15.13 -4.26 4.46
N ASN A 4 16.40 -4.00 4.73
CA ASN A 4 17.02 -2.70 4.50
C ASN A 4 17.81 -2.77 3.19
N VAL A 5 17.24 -2.21 2.13
CA VAL A 5 17.92 -2.03 0.84
C VAL A 5 18.23 -0.56 0.69
N SER A 6 19.51 -0.24 0.48
CA SER A 6 19.97 1.14 0.34
C SER A 6 19.16 1.90 -0.71
N GLY A 7 18.68 3.08 -0.34
CA GLY A 7 17.88 3.94 -1.21
C GLY A 7 16.40 3.53 -1.36
N LYS A 8 15.92 2.53 -0.61
CA LYS A 8 14.51 2.15 -0.59
C LYS A 8 13.90 2.27 0.81
N VAL A 9 12.61 2.57 0.84
CA VAL A 9 11.80 2.47 2.06
C VAL A 9 11.08 1.13 2.10
N TYR A 10 10.75 0.67 3.29
CA TYR A 10 9.95 -0.54 3.48
C TYR A 10 8.51 -0.18 3.84
N ILE A 11 7.55 -0.83 3.18
CA ILE A 11 6.12 -0.68 3.40
C ILE A 11 5.58 -2.01 3.89
N LYS A 12 5.02 -2.00 5.10
CA LYS A 12 4.22 -3.10 5.63
C LYS A 12 2.77 -2.89 5.21
N THR A 13 2.15 -3.92 4.66
CA THR A 13 0.73 -3.93 4.27
C THR A 13 -0.04 -5.08 4.91
N PHE A 14 0.64 -6.14 5.35
CA PHE A 14 0.02 -7.21 6.12
C PHE A 14 -0.13 -6.79 7.59
N ASP A 15 -1.22 -7.22 8.23
CA ASP A 15 -1.58 -6.92 9.63
C ASP A 15 -1.56 -5.42 9.98
N GLY A 16 -1.79 -4.55 8.99
CA GLY A 16 -1.77 -3.09 9.14
C GLY A 16 -0.81 -2.38 8.20
N PHE A 17 -1.09 -1.10 7.93
CA PHE A 17 -0.28 -0.29 7.01
C PHE A 17 0.77 0.54 7.75
N ASP A 18 2.06 0.35 7.46
CA ASP A 18 3.14 1.17 8.01
C ASP A 18 4.29 1.41 7.03
N LEU A 19 4.96 2.55 7.17
CA LEU A 19 6.11 2.95 6.36
C LEU A 19 7.35 3.06 7.25
N TYR A 20 8.47 2.51 6.79
CA TYR A 20 9.74 2.51 7.50
C TYR A 20 10.86 3.04 6.59
N LYS A 21 11.68 3.94 7.14
CA LYS A 21 12.96 4.38 6.55
C LYS A 21 14.09 3.92 7.46
N ASP A 22 15.05 3.17 6.92
CA ASP A 22 16.21 2.68 7.67
C ASP A 22 15.84 1.96 8.98
N GLY A 23 14.75 1.16 8.93
CA GLY A 23 14.22 0.42 10.07
C GLY A 23 13.44 1.27 11.09
N LYS A 24 13.34 2.58 10.90
CA LYS A 24 12.55 3.48 11.75
C LYS A 24 11.19 3.77 11.13
N MET A 25 10.15 3.66 11.95
CA MET A 25 8.79 3.95 11.55
C MET A 25 8.61 5.45 11.24
N VAL A 26 7.97 5.75 10.12
CA VAL A 26 7.59 7.11 9.72
C VAL A 26 6.29 7.50 10.41
N TYR A 27 6.30 8.62 11.13
CA TYR A 27 5.11 9.12 11.81
C TYR A 27 4.26 10.01 10.89
N PHE A 28 2.97 9.69 10.81
CA PHE A 28 1.98 10.50 10.09
C PHE A 28 1.06 11.21 11.08
N SER A 29 1.13 12.54 11.12
CA SER A 29 0.19 13.35 11.91
C SER A 29 -1.23 13.40 11.33
N SER A 30 -1.42 12.91 10.10
CA SER A 30 -2.71 12.89 9.41
C SER A 30 -3.07 11.49 8.96
N ALA A 31 -4.11 10.92 9.56
CA ALA A 31 -4.64 9.60 9.19
C ALA A 31 -4.97 9.51 7.69
N LYS A 32 -5.63 10.54 7.13
CA LYS A 32 -5.96 10.59 5.69
C LYS A 32 -4.74 10.72 4.79
N ALA A 33 -3.63 11.30 5.26
CA ALA A 33 -2.38 11.30 4.49
C ALA A 33 -1.75 9.90 4.45
N LYS A 34 -1.78 9.18 5.58
CA LYS A 34 -1.33 7.78 5.68
C LYS A 34 -2.18 6.86 4.79
N GLU A 35 -3.50 6.98 4.87
CA GLU A 35 -4.44 6.22 4.03
C GLU A 35 -4.31 6.53 2.54
N LEU A 36 -4.07 7.80 2.16
CA LEU A 36 -3.81 8.15 0.77
C LEU A 36 -2.56 7.42 0.24
N LEU A 37 -1.48 7.35 1.03
CA LEU A 37 -0.29 6.60 0.64
C LEU A 37 -0.61 5.11 0.50
N ALA A 38 -1.33 4.53 1.46
CA ALA A 38 -1.79 3.14 1.43
C ALA A 38 -2.58 2.81 0.16
N PHE A 39 -3.53 3.68 -0.22
CA PHE A 39 -4.30 3.51 -1.45
C PHE A 39 -3.40 3.55 -2.69
N LEU A 40 -2.41 4.44 -2.74
CA LEU A 40 -1.49 4.50 -3.88
C LEU A 40 -0.58 3.26 -3.95
N VAL A 41 -0.19 2.70 -2.81
CA VAL A 41 0.54 1.43 -2.71
C VAL A 41 -0.32 0.27 -3.22
N ASP A 42 -1.59 0.19 -2.85
CA ASP A 42 -2.53 -0.81 -3.39
C ASP A 42 -2.59 -0.80 -4.94
N ARG A 43 -2.44 0.39 -5.55
CA ARG A 43 -2.43 0.55 -7.01
C ARG A 43 -1.12 0.17 -7.69
N LYS A 44 -0.07 -0.17 -6.95
CA LYS A 44 1.19 -0.76 -7.46
C LYS A 44 1.83 0.07 -8.56
N GLY A 45 1.92 1.39 -8.30
CA GLY A 45 2.55 2.35 -9.21
C GLY A 45 1.70 2.76 -10.43
N ARG A 46 0.48 2.23 -10.58
CA ARG A 46 -0.49 2.76 -11.55
C ARG A 46 -0.93 4.16 -11.13
N PHE A 47 -1.03 5.06 -12.11
CA PHE A 47 -1.56 6.40 -11.90
C PHE A 47 -3.05 6.37 -11.57
N VAL A 48 -3.41 7.03 -10.47
CA VAL A 48 -4.77 7.13 -9.94
C VAL A 48 -5.31 8.53 -10.19
N PRO A 49 -6.46 8.69 -10.87
CA PRO A 49 -7.11 9.97 -11.04
C PRO A 49 -7.59 10.59 -9.72
N LEU A 50 -7.58 11.92 -9.66
CA LEU A 50 -8.09 12.69 -8.53
C LEU A 50 -9.55 12.37 -8.17
N SER A 51 -10.40 12.06 -9.14
CA SER A 51 -11.79 11.64 -8.88
C SER A 51 -11.86 10.31 -8.13
N GLN A 52 -11.09 9.32 -8.56
CA GLN A 52 -11.06 8.01 -7.92
C GLN A 52 -10.54 8.13 -6.47
N LEU A 53 -9.51 8.94 -6.24
CA LEU A 53 -9.04 9.24 -4.89
C LEU A 53 -10.12 9.91 -4.03
N ALA A 54 -10.88 10.85 -4.62
CA ALA A 54 -11.95 11.53 -3.90
C ALA A 54 -13.07 10.57 -3.50
N GLU A 55 -13.48 9.68 -4.40
CA GLU A 55 -14.52 8.68 -4.18
C GLU A 55 -14.12 7.63 -3.13
N ASN A 56 -12.88 7.12 -3.19
CA ASN A 56 -12.44 6.04 -2.29
C ASN A 56 -12.03 6.55 -0.90
N LEU A 57 -11.42 7.75 -0.80
CA LEU A 57 -10.91 8.25 0.48
C LEU A 57 -11.92 9.10 1.24
N PHE A 58 -12.95 9.61 0.57
CA PHE A 58 -13.95 10.50 1.14
C PHE A 58 -15.37 10.08 0.72
N GLU A 59 -15.67 8.79 0.82
CA GLU A 59 -16.97 8.18 0.44
C GLU A 59 -18.19 8.86 1.07
N ASN A 60 -18.03 9.43 2.27
CA ASN A 60 -19.10 10.12 3.00
C ASN A 60 -19.29 11.59 2.56
N GLU A 61 -18.41 12.13 1.71
CA GLU A 61 -18.49 13.51 1.21
C GLU A 61 -19.30 13.56 -0.09
N LYS A 62 -20.53 14.08 0.01
CA LYS A 62 -21.44 14.19 -1.14
C LYS A 62 -21.02 15.25 -2.16
N ASP A 63 -20.28 16.27 -1.74
CA ASP A 63 -19.74 17.27 -2.66
C ASP A 63 -18.40 16.82 -3.24
N ILE A 64 -18.44 16.32 -4.48
CA ILE A 64 -17.23 15.89 -5.20
C ILE A 64 -16.16 16.99 -5.32
N ARG A 65 -16.53 18.28 -5.40
CA ARG A 65 -15.55 19.38 -5.47
C ARG A 65 -14.85 19.54 -4.13
N LYS A 66 -15.58 19.37 -3.02
CA LYS A 66 -15.02 19.37 -1.67
C LYS A 66 -14.13 18.15 -1.44
N ALA A 67 -14.57 16.96 -1.83
CA ALA A 67 -13.77 15.73 -1.74
C ALA A 67 -12.43 15.85 -2.48
N LYS A 68 -12.43 16.37 -3.72
CA LYS A 68 -11.19 16.62 -4.49
C LYS A 68 -10.23 17.60 -3.78
N ARG A 69 -10.78 18.63 -3.11
CA ARG A 69 -9.97 19.58 -2.32
C ARG A 69 -9.37 18.93 -1.08
N LEU A 70 -10.11 18.02 -0.44
CA LEU A 70 -9.61 17.22 0.69
C LEU A 70 -8.49 16.27 0.25
N VAL A 71 -8.59 15.67 -0.94
CA VAL A 71 -7.47 14.88 -1.52
C VAL A 71 -6.23 15.75 -1.71
N HIS A 72 -6.34 16.96 -2.26
CA HIS A 72 -5.19 17.87 -2.36
C HIS A 72 -4.58 18.20 -1.00
N THR A 73 -5.43 18.40 0.02
CA THR A 73 -4.98 18.68 1.39
C THR A 73 -4.23 17.47 1.97
N ALA A 74 -4.78 16.26 1.82
CA ALA A 74 -4.15 15.02 2.25
C ALA A 74 -2.81 14.79 1.52
N PHE A 75 -2.76 15.01 0.19
CA PHE A 75 -1.55 14.88 -0.59
C PHE A 75 -0.45 15.87 -0.17
N ASN A 76 -0.82 17.13 0.12
CA ASN A 76 0.12 18.12 0.61
C ASN A 76 0.68 17.74 2.00
N ARG A 77 -0.16 17.21 2.89
CA ARG A 77 0.28 16.70 4.20
C ARG A 77 1.19 15.49 4.05
N LEU A 78 0.82 14.54 3.20
CA LEU A 78 1.64 13.38 2.86
C LEU A 78 3.01 13.82 2.35
N THR A 79 3.06 14.74 1.38
CA THR A 79 4.31 15.26 0.83
C THR A 79 5.17 15.93 1.91
N LYS A 80 4.56 16.71 2.81
CA LYS A 80 5.30 17.35 3.93
C LYS A 80 5.89 16.30 4.89
N THR A 81 5.12 15.28 5.25
CA THR A 81 5.61 14.17 6.08
C THR A 81 6.76 13.47 5.38
N LEU A 82 6.61 13.03 4.13
CA LEU A 82 7.69 12.32 3.44
C LEU A 82 8.95 13.17 3.27
N LYS A 83 8.80 14.48 3.02
CA LYS A 83 9.91 15.44 2.97
C LYS A 83 10.69 15.55 4.26
N SER A 84 10.03 15.53 5.43
CA SER A 84 10.74 15.59 6.72
C SER A 84 11.57 14.33 7.00
N TYR A 85 11.34 13.27 6.23
CA TYR A 85 12.12 12.05 6.23
C TYR A 85 12.95 11.90 4.95
N GLU A 86 13.03 12.90 4.07
CA GLU A 86 13.81 12.88 2.81
C GLU A 86 13.49 11.65 1.92
N ILE A 87 12.20 11.33 1.77
CA ILE A 87 11.69 10.18 1.00
C ILE A 87 10.47 10.57 0.16
N GLU A 88 10.28 11.85 -0.15
CA GLU A 88 9.14 12.31 -0.95
C GLU A 88 9.18 11.83 -2.40
N ASP A 89 10.35 11.40 -2.86
CA ASP A 89 10.59 10.86 -4.18
C ASP A 89 9.92 9.50 -4.43
N ILE A 90 9.40 8.86 -3.38
CA ILE A 90 8.50 7.70 -3.52
C ILE A 90 7.16 8.07 -4.18
N LEU A 91 6.83 9.35 -4.31
CA LEU A 91 5.60 9.81 -4.96
C LEU A 91 5.84 10.26 -6.41
N LYS A 92 4.95 9.84 -7.29
CA LYS A 92 4.84 10.34 -8.66
C LYS A 92 3.54 11.11 -8.83
N ARG A 93 3.59 12.22 -9.56
CA ARG A 93 2.42 13.05 -9.86
C ARG A 93 2.45 13.59 -11.27
N GLY A 94 1.28 13.57 -11.91
CA GLY A 94 0.98 14.31 -13.13
C GLY A 94 -0.19 15.28 -12.94
N ARG A 95 -0.75 15.76 -14.04
CA ARG A 95 -1.93 16.63 -14.01
C ARG A 95 -3.16 15.86 -13.54
N GLY A 96 -3.47 15.97 -12.24
CA GLY A 96 -4.65 15.34 -11.63
C GLY A 96 -4.53 13.83 -11.43
N ILE A 97 -3.32 13.28 -11.53
CA ILE A 97 -3.04 11.85 -11.35
C ILE A 97 -1.87 11.64 -10.40
N TYR A 98 -1.91 10.55 -9.64
CA TYR A 98 -0.99 10.27 -8.52
C TYR A 98 -0.59 8.79 -8.50
N ALA A 99 0.65 8.49 -8.13
CA ALA A 99 1.14 7.12 -7.99
C ALA A 99 2.29 7.06 -6.97
N VAL A 100 2.66 5.85 -6.55
CA VAL A 100 3.96 5.59 -5.92
C VAL A 100 5.00 5.17 -6.95
N ASP A 101 6.26 5.43 -6.66
CA ASP A 101 7.38 4.89 -7.42
C ASP A 101 7.84 3.54 -6.88
N CYS A 102 7.40 2.47 -7.55
CA CYS A 102 7.68 1.10 -7.13
C CYS A 102 9.18 0.75 -7.07
N SER A 103 10.04 1.45 -7.81
CA SER A 103 11.50 1.24 -7.74
C SER A 103 12.11 1.71 -6.42
N ARG A 104 11.42 2.56 -5.66
CA ARG A 104 11.90 3.16 -4.40
C ARG A 104 11.33 2.50 -3.14
N ILE A 105 10.47 1.50 -3.32
CA ILE A 105 9.78 0.85 -2.21
C ILE A 105 10.05 -0.66 -2.22
N LEU A 106 10.14 -1.22 -1.02
CA LEU A 106 9.95 -2.64 -0.74
C LEU A 106 8.59 -2.78 -0.07
N CYS A 107 7.85 -3.83 -0.40
CA CYS A 107 6.52 -4.05 0.16
C CYS A 107 6.25 -5.54 0.30
N ASP A 108 5.82 -5.97 1.49
CA ASP A 108 5.49 -7.37 1.81
C ASP A 108 4.49 -7.98 0.83
N SER A 109 3.39 -7.29 0.51
CA SER A 109 2.41 -7.78 -0.47
C SER A 109 2.96 -7.84 -1.90
N TYR A 110 3.90 -6.98 -2.27
CA TYR A 110 4.53 -7.05 -3.59
C TYR A 110 5.48 -8.23 -3.69
N GLU A 111 6.24 -8.50 -2.61
CA GLU A 111 7.16 -9.64 -2.55
C GLU A 111 6.41 -10.98 -2.61
N MET A 112 5.28 -11.09 -1.91
CA MET A 112 4.40 -12.25 -2.00
C MET A 112 3.90 -12.46 -3.43
N GLU A 113 3.40 -11.41 -4.09
CA GLU A 113 2.92 -11.54 -5.46
C GLU A 113 4.02 -11.84 -6.49
N ALA A 114 5.24 -11.38 -6.23
CA ALA A 114 6.41 -11.72 -7.03
C ALA A 114 6.92 -13.14 -6.78
N ARG A 115 6.27 -13.91 -5.89
CA ARG A 115 6.65 -15.27 -5.48
C ARG A 115 8.09 -15.36 -4.98
N THR A 116 8.51 -14.35 -4.22
CA THR A 116 9.81 -14.42 -3.55
C THR A 116 9.75 -15.51 -2.48
N GLU A 117 10.68 -16.47 -2.50
CA GLU A 117 10.70 -17.60 -1.56
C GLU A 117 10.55 -17.14 -0.11
N GLY A 118 9.61 -17.74 0.62
CA GLY A 118 9.33 -17.44 2.03
C GLY A 118 8.53 -16.15 2.29
N SER A 119 8.18 -15.35 1.27
CA SER A 119 7.39 -14.13 1.47
C SER A 119 5.92 -14.38 1.85
N SER A 120 5.35 -15.52 1.45
CA SER A 120 4.00 -15.95 1.85
C SER A 120 3.89 -16.30 3.34
N ASN A 121 5.00 -16.69 3.99
CA ASN A 121 5.00 -17.07 5.42
C ASN A 121 4.68 -15.91 6.37
N PHE A 122 4.74 -14.66 5.88
CA PHE A 122 4.40 -13.46 6.66
C PHE A 122 2.95 -13.02 6.47
N PHE A 123 2.20 -13.64 5.55
CA PHE A 123 0.81 -13.30 5.31
C PHE A 123 -0.10 -14.15 6.20
N LEU A 124 -0.72 -13.52 7.20
CA LEU A 124 -1.62 -14.18 8.16
C LEU A 124 -3.10 -14.03 7.80
N GLY A 125 -3.40 -13.65 6.56
CA GLY A 125 -4.77 -13.42 6.09
C GLY A 125 -5.30 -12.00 6.31
N GLU A 126 -4.44 -11.05 6.71
CA GLU A 126 -4.79 -9.64 6.86
C GLU A 126 -4.04 -8.75 5.87
N TYR A 127 -4.75 -7.76 5.31
CA TYR A 127 -4.18 -6.77 4.41
C TYR A 127 -4.84 -5.41 4.67
N MET A 128 -4.08 -4.48 5.26
CA MET A 128 -4.52 -3.13 5.64
C MET A 128 -5.95 -3.06 6.19
N PRO A 129 -6.25 -3.79 7.28
CA PRO A 129 -7.61 -3.92 7.83
C PRO A 129 -8.24 -2.59 8.26
N GLU A 130 -7.43 -1.53 8.41
CA GLU A 130 -7.90 -0.19 8.74
C GLU A 130 -8.67 0.49 7.59
N TYR A 131 -8.62 -0.06 6.37
CA TYR A 131 -9.17 0.55 5.18
C TYR A 131 -10.17 -0.36 4.45
N SER A 132 -11.43 0.04 4.40
CA SER A 132 -12.52 -0.75 3.77
C SER A 132 -12.24 -1.12 2.30
N TRP A 133 -11.63 -0.22 1.53
CA TRP A 133 -11.29 -0.49 0.13
C TRP A 133 -10.25 -1.61 -0.05
N ALA A 134 -9.52 -1.99 1.00
CA ALA A 134 -8.48 -3.01 0.95
C ALA A 134 -9.04 -4.44 0.86
N GLU A 135 -10.30 -4.67 1.26
CA GLU A 135 -10.96 -5.99 1.21
C GLU A 135 -10.97 -6.60 -0.20
N VAL A 136 -11.09 -5.75 -1.22
CA VAL A 136 -11.05 -6.16 -2.64
C VAL A 136 -9.70 -6.78 -2.99
N THR A 137 -8.61 -6.16 -2.52
CA THR A 137 -7.26 -6.68 -2.75
C THR A 137 -6.96 -7.88 -1.87
N LEU A 138 -7.41 -7.88 -0.61
CA LEU A 138 -7.29 -9.02 0.31
C LEU A 138 -7.86 -10.30 -0.30
N SER A 139 -9.04 -10.22 -0.92
CA SER A 139 -9.68 -11.37 -1.58
C SER A 139 -8.77 -12.01 -2.65
N ASN A 140 -8.05 -11.19 -3.41
CA ASN A 140 -7.10 -11.68 -4.42
C ASN A 140 -5.83 -12.26 -3.78
N LEU A 141 -5.34 -11.68 -2.69
CA LEU A 141 -4.18 -12.18 -1.95
C LEU A 141 -4.47 -13.53 -1.30
N LEU A 142 -5.65 -13.70 -0.70
CA LEU A 142 -6.11 -14.98 -0.15
C LEU A 142 -6.15 -16.07 -1.23
N ARG A 143 -6.74 -15.77 -2.39
CA ARG A 143 -6.79 -16.73 -3.50
C ARG A 143 -5.38 -17.18 -3.91
N LYS A 144 -4.46 -16.23 -4.11
CA LYS A 144 -3.07 -16.55 -4.47
C LYS A 144 -2.37 -17.39 -3.40
N TYR A 145 -2.56 -17.04 -2.13
CA TYR A 145 -1.99 -17.77 -1.01
C TYR A 145 -2.50 -19.22 -0.97
N TYR A 146 -3.80 -19.46 -1.18
CA TYR A 146 -4.34 -20.82 -1.25
C TYR A 146 -3.84 -21.58 -2.49
N ASP A 147 -3.80 -20.93 -3.66
CA ASP A 147 -3.28 -21.55 -4.90
C ASP A 147 -1.80 -21.96 -4.75
N GLU A 148 -1.00 -21.23 -3.95
CA GLU A 148 0.42 -21.54 -3.68
C GLU A 148 0.62 -22.62 -2.62
N ASN A 149 -0.28 -22.70 -1.62
CA ASN A 149 -0.18 -23.67 -0.53
C ASN A 149 -0.99 -24.96 -0.78
N GLN A 150 -1.69 -25.06 -1.91
CA GLN A 150 -2.19 -26.34 -2.43
C GLN A 150 -1.04 -27.12 -3.08
N LEU A 151 -0.24 -27.83 -2.27
CA LEU A 151 0.39 -29.08 -2.70
C LEU A 151 -0.71 -30.15 -2.77
N PRO A 152 -0.72 -31.04 -3.78
CA PRO A 152 -1.61 -32.19 -3.76
C PRO A 152 -1.35 -32.94 -2.46
N GLU A 153 -2.41 -33.27 -1.72
CA GLU A 153 -2.32 -34.42 -0.83
C GLU A 153 -1.77 -35.54 -1.72
N HIS A 154 -0.54 -35.96 -1.46
CA HIS A 154 -0.08 -37.24 -1.95
C HIS A 154 -1.08 -38.23 -1.37
N GLU A 155 -2.10 -38.60 -2.16
CA GLU A 155 -2.65 -39.94 -2.12
C GLU A 155 -1.44 -40.86 -2.28
N GLY A 156 -0.91 -41.27 -1.13
CA GLY A 156 0.03 -42.36 -1.03
C GLY A 156 -0.70 -43.59 -1.51
N ASP A 157 -0.46 -43.92 -2.77
CA ASP A 157 -0.71 -45.22 -3.37
C ASP A 157 0.21 -46.24 -2.66
N SER A 158 -0.38 -47.17 -1.90
CA SER A 158 0.02 -48.59 -1.67
C SER A 158 -0.68 -49.19 -0.46
#